data_AF-A0A964W5F6-F1
#
_entry.id   AF-A0A964W5F6-F1
#
_cell.length_a   1.000
_cell.length_b   1.000
_cell.length_c   1.000
_cell.angle_alpha   90.00
_cell.angle_beta   90.00
_cell.angle_gamma   90.00
#
_symmetry.space_group_name_H-M   'P 1'
#
loop_
_entity.id
_entity.type
_entity.pdbx_description
1 polymer ?
#
loop_
_entity_poly.entity_id
_entity_poly.type
_entity_poly.pdbx_seq_one_letter_code
_entity_poly.pdbx_strand_id
1 'polypeptide(L)' 'LEINKRRCIVAEEETGLTTKEAVYAGGDAVTGAATVILAMGAGKKAAKAIDEYLLK' A
#
# COMPACT_ATOMS: atom_id res chain seq x y z
N LEU A 1 8.36 9.21 -3.54
CA LEU A 1 8.22 7.77 -3.26
C LEU A 1 9.37 7.38 -2.35
N GLU A 2 9.08 7.15 -1.08
CA GLU A 2 10.06 6.82 -0.05
C GLU A 2 10.19 5.31 0.14
N ILE A 3 11.40 4.87 0.50
CA ILE A 3 11.73 3.47 0.77
C ILE A 3 12.38 3.35 2.15
N ASN A 4 12.12 2.23 2.83
CA ASN A 4 12.77 1.94 4.10
C ASN A 4 14.14 1.26 3.90
N LYS A 5 14.87 1.00 5.00
CA LYS A 5 16.19 0.34 4.98
C LYS A 5 16.21 -1.05 4.32
N ARG A 6 15.05 -1.70 4.18
CA ARG A 6 14.87 -3.01 3.53
C ARG A 6 14.45 -2.88 2.06
N ARG A 7 14.51 -1.68 1.48
CA ARG A 7 14.08 -1.38 0.10
C ARG A 7 12.59 -1.66 -0.15
N CYS A 8 11.77 -1.69 0.89
CA CYS A 8 10.31 -1.74 0.74
C CYS A 8 9.74 -0.32 0.70
N ILE A 9 8.64 -0.14 -0.02
CA ILE A 9 7.94 1.13 -0.15
C ILE A 9 7.31 1.51 1.19
N VAL A 10 7.49 2.76 1.61
CA VAL A 10 6.77 3.30 2.77
C VAL A 10 5.36 3.69 2.34
N ALA A 11 4.37 3.02 2.93
CA ALA A 11 2.95 3.24 2.72
C ALA A 11 2.19 3.20 4.04
N GLU A 12 1.09 3.94 4.13
CA GLU A 12 0.18 3.89 5.27
C GLU A 12 -0.54 2.54 5.34
N GLU A 13 -0.61 1.94 6.53
CA GLU A 13 -1.08 0.56 6.71
C GLU A 13 -2.58 0.36 6.39
N GLU A 14 -3.40 1.39 6.62
CA GLU A 14 -4.85 1.31 6.44
C GLU A 14 -5.32 1.67 5.03
N THR A 15 -4.57 2.49 4.30
CA THR A 15 -4.96 2.99 2.98
C THR A 15 -4.04 2.49 1.87
N GLY A 16 -2.83 2.05 2.20
CA GLY A 16 -1.77 1.78 1.24
C GLY A 16 -1.20 3.04 0.59
N LEU A 17 -1.58 4.25 1.03
CA LEU A 17 -1.11 5.50 0.43
C LEU A 17 0.38 5.69 0.69
N THR A 18 1.13 5.95 -0.37
CA THR A 18 2.57 6.25 -0.28
C THR A 18 2.80 7.74 -0.02
N THR A 19 4.06 8.10 0.25
CA THR A 19 4.51 9.50 0.26
C THR A 19 4.19 10.32 -1.01
N LYS A 20 3.82 9.68 -2.12
CA LYS A 20 3.43 10.36 -3.35
C LYS A 20 1.90 10.34 -3.45
N GLU A 21 1.33 11.51 -3.67
CA GLU A 21 -0.12 11.69 -3.87
C GLU A 21 -0.65 10.78 -4.99
N ALA A 22 -1.84 10.21 -4.76
CA ALA A 22 -2.53 9.29 -5.66
C ALA A 22 -1.74 8.01 -6.01
N VAL A 23 -0.67 7.69 -5.30
CA VAL A 23 0.13 6.48 -5.49
C VAL A 23 0.02 5.57 -4.26
N TYR A 24 -0.40 4.33 -4.50
CA TYR A 24 -0.68 3.34 -3.47
C TYR A 24 0.18 2.09 -3.65
N ALA A 25 0.50 1.42 -2.55
CA ALA A 25 1.29 0.19 -2.52
C ALA A 25 0.79 -0.76 -1.41
N GLY A 26 0.96 -2.06 -1.60
CA GLY A 26 0.59 -3.09 -0.64
C GLY A 26 1.30 -4.42 -0.88
N GLY A 27 1.14 -5.37 0.03
CA GLY A 27 1.77 -6.69 -0.03
C GLY A 27 3.29 -6.64 0.15
N ASP A 28 3.99 -7.61 -0.46
CA ASP A 28 5.43 -7.81 -0.28
C ASP A 28 6.28 -6.58 -0.64
N ALA A 29 5.78 -5.70 -1.51
CA ALA A 29 6.44 -4.45 -1.86
C ALA A 29 6.54 -3.45 -0.68
N VAL A 30 5.67 -3.59 0.34
CA VAL A 30 5.60 -2.70 1.51
C VAL A 30 6.11 -3.41 2.76
N THR A 31 5.70 -4.66 2.99
CA THR A 31 6.02 -5.41 4.22
C THR A 31 7.29 -6.26 4.10
N GLY A 32 7.80 -6.48 2.88
CA GLY A 32 8.69 -7.60 2.58
C GLY A 32 7.93 -8.93 2.60
N ALA A 33 8.67 -10.05 2.53
CA ALA A 33 8.11 -11.40 2.42
C ALA A 33 6.97 -11.64 3.44
N ALA A 34 5.75 -11.80 2.94
CA ALA A 34 4.55 -12.04 3.72
C ALA A 34 3.75 -13.22 3.15
N THR A 35 2.57 -13.48 3.71
CA THR A 35 1.66 -14.50 3.22
C THR A 35 0.70 -13.90 2.19
N VAL A 36 0.17 -14.75 1.30
CA VAL A 36 -0.79 -14.34 0.27
C VAL A 36 -2.02 -13.65 0.88
N ILE A 37 -2.51 -14.12 2.02
CA ILE A 37 -3.69 -13.53 2.67
C ILE A 37 -3.45 -12.08 3.12
N LEU A 38 -2.23 -11.77 3.58
CA LEU A 38 -1.86 -10.41 3.98
C LEU A 38 -1.71 -9.49 2.76
N ALA A 39 -1.11 -9.98 1.68
CA ALA A 39 -1.02 -9.24 0.42
C ALA A 39 -2.42 -8.92 -0.15
N MET A 40 -3.34 -9.89 -0.10
CA MET A 40 -4.74 -9.69 -0.52
C MET A 40 -5.47 -8.69 0.37
N GLY A 41 -5.23 -8.72 1.69
CA GLY A 41 -5.80 -7.75 2.64
C GLY A 41 -5.33 -6.32 2.35
N ALA A 42 -4.02 -6.14 2.14
CA ALA A 42 -3.45 -4.85 1.77
C ALA A 42 -4.00 -4.34 0.42
N GLY A 43 -4.16 -5.23 -0.57
CA GLY A 43 -4.76 -4.89 -1.85
C GLY A 43 -6.20 -4.39 -1.74
N LYS A 44 -7.04 -5.03 -0.90
CA LYS A 44 -8.42 -4.58 -0.66
C LYS A 44 -8.47 -3.19 -0.02
N LYS A 45 -7.61 -2.93 0.97
CA LYS A 45 -7.48 -1.62 1.62
C LYS A 45 -7.09 -0.53 0.62
N ALA A 46 -6.05 -0.79 -0.19
CA ALA A 46 -5.61 0.12 -1.24
C ALA A 46 -6.69 0.40 -2.29
N ALA A 47 -7.41 -0.63 -2.74
CA ALA A 47 -8.50 -0.47 -3.70
C ALA A 47 -9.62 0.43 -3.16
N LYS A 48 -10.01 0.25 -1.88
CA LYS A 48 -11.01 1.11 -1.23
C LYS A 48 -10.53 2.56 -1.15
N ALA A 49 -9.28 2.79 -0.78
CA ALA A 49 -8.73 4.14 -0.68
C ALA A 49 -8.61 4.84 -2.05
N ILE A 50 -8.30 4.07 -3.11
CA ILE A 50 -8.30 4.57 -4.49
C ILE A 50 -9.72 4.97 -4.92
N ASP A 51 -10.71 4.11 -4.64
CA ASP A 51 -12.12 4.39 -4.95
C ASP A 51 -12.60 5.67 -4.24
N GLU A 52 -12.33 5.80 -2.95
CA GLU A 52 -12.64 7.01 -2.17
C GLU A 52 -11.91 8.27 -2.66
N TYR A 53 -10.70 8.14 -3.21
CA TYR A 53 -9.95 9.25 -3.80
C TYR A 53 -10.55 9.69 -5.14
N LEU A 54 -11.00 8.75 -5.97
CA LEU A 54 -11.56 9.03 -7.30
C LEU A 54 -13.02 9.49 -7.27
N LEU A 55 -13.77 9.12 -6.23
CA LEU A 55 -15.17 9.53 -6.04
C LEU A 55 -15.30 10.92 -5.41
N LYS A 56 -14.19 11.55 -5.00
CA LYS A 56 -14.14 12.94 -4.53
C LYS A 56 -13.84 13.90 -5.68
#